data_AF-A0A1B3LLZ8-F1
#
_entry.id   AF-A0A1B3LLZ8-F1
#
_cell.length_a   1.000
_cell.length_b   1.000
_cell.length_c   1.000
_cell.angle_alpha   90.00
_cell.angle_beta   90.00
_cell.angle_gamma   90.00
#
_symmetry.space_group_name_H-M   'P 1'
#
loop_
_entity.id
_entity.type
_entity.pdbx_description
1 polymer ?
#
loop_
_entity_poly.entity_id
_entity_poly.type
_entity_poly.pdbx_seq_one_letter_code
_entity_poly.pdbx_strand_id
1 'polypeptide(L)' 'MGTLVVHRLTNDRDREVVERACGEIDRSASSFLPNLKPGEAAIIGADFPIPLTIQVFPPSAKPLSDGPNYQTHWKV' A
#
# COMPACT_ATOMS: atom_id res chain seq x y z
N MET A 1 18.69 -7.13 1.07
CA MET A 1 17.52 -6.62 0.32
C MET A 1 16.40 -6.38 1.33
N GLY A 2 15.58 -5.35 1.17
CA GLY A 2 14.59 -4.95 2.19
C GLY A 2 13.27 -5.69 2.09
N THR A 3 12.43 -5.54 3.12
CA THR A 3 11.01 -5.93 3.12
C THR A 3 10.16 -4.70 2.84
N LEU A 4 9.14 -4.86 2.01
CA LEU A 4 8.18 -3.84 1.60
C LEU A 4 6.79 -4.21 2.13
N VAL A 5 6.07 -3.18 2.58
CA VAL A 5 4.64 -3.28 2.90
C VAL A 5 3.89 -2.46 1.85
N VAL A 6 3.16 -3.15 0.97
CA VAL A 6 2.52 -2.56 -0.20
C VAL A 6 1.00 -2.61 -0.02
N HIS A 7 0.37 -1.45 0.03
CA HIS A 7 -1.09 -1.35 0.01
C HIS A 7 -1.65 -1.51 -1.41
N ARG A 8 -2.98 -1.49 -1.54
CA ARG A 8 -3.66 -1.55 -2.84
C ARG A 8 -3.08 -0.50 -3.81
N LEU A 9 -2.51 -0.99 -4.91
CA LEU A 9 -2.04 -0.18 -6.03
C LEU A 9 -2.85 -0.51 -7.27
N THR A 10 -3.65 0.45 -7.75
CA THR A 10 -4.45 0.31 -8.98
C THR A 10 -3.78 0.95 -10.19
N ASN A 11 -2.73 1.74 -9.98
CA ASN A 11 -1.99 2.40 -11.04
C ASN A 11 -0.89 1.47 -11.56
N ASP A 12 -0.89 1.19 -12.87
CA ASP A 12 0.10 0.31 -13.49
C ASP A 12 1.54 0.82 -13.36
N ARG A 13 1.74 2.14 -13.37
CA ARG A 13 3.06 2.74 -13.23
C ARG A 13 3.63 2.57 -11.84
N ASP A 14 2.78 2.71 -10.81
CA ASP A 14 3.19 2.48 -9.42
C ASP A 14 3.52 0.99 -9.20
N ARG A 15 2.73 0.10 -9.82
CA ARG A 15 2.99 -1.33 -9.81
C ARG A 15 4.34 -1.68 -10.43
N GLU A 16 4.68 -1.07 -11.57
CA GLU A 16 5.97 -1.27 -12.24
C GLU A 16 7.15 -0.81 -11.38
N VAL A 17 7.00 0.28 -10.63
CA VAL A 17 8.03 0.77 -9.70
C VAL A 17 8.28 -0.26 -8.58
N VAL A 18 7.22 -0.85 -8.03
CA VAL A 18 7.34 -1.91 -7.02
C VAL A 18 7.99 -3.16 -7.61
N GLU A 19 7.59 -3.60 -8.81
CA GLU A 19 8.21 -4.75 -9.50
C GLU A 19 9.73 -4.56 -9.69
N ARG A 20 10.15 -3.39 -10.15
CA ARG A 20 11.57 -3.07 -10.36
C ARG A 20 12.37 -3.05 -9.06
N ALA A 21 11.75 -2.67 -7.94
CA ALA A 21 12.40 -2.66 -6.63
C ALA A 21 12.60 -4.08 -6.07
N CYS A 22 11.73 -5.02 -6.44
CA CYS A 22 11.73 -6.39 -5.93
C CYS A 22 12.41 -7.44 -6.81
N GLY A 23 12.57 -7.18 -8.13
CA GLY A 23 13.22 -8.09 -9.08
C GLY A 23 12.30 -9.16 -9.66
N GLU A 24 12.88 -10.17 -10.31
CA GLU A 24 12.19 -11.16 -11.17
C GLU A 24 11.19 -12.07 -10.42
N ILE A 25 11.38 -12.33 -9.12
CA ILE A 25 10.53 -13.23 -8.34
C ILE A 25 9.13 -12.62 -8.07
N ASP A 26 8.97 -11.30 -8.21
CA ASP A 26 7.80 -10.55 -7.72
C ASP A 26 6.82 -10.04 -8.78
N ARG A 27 7.02 -10.36 -10.07
CA ARG A 27 6.03 -9.96 -11.10
C ARG A 27 4.70 -10.69 -10.93
N SER A 28 4.71 -11.93 -10.45
CA SER A 28 3.46 -12.63 -10.09
C SER A 28 2.80 -11.98 -8.88
N ALA A 29 3.60 -11.45 -7.94
CA ALA A 29 3.13 -10.79 -6.74
C ALA A 29 2.48 -9.43 -7.04
N SER A 30 3.06 -8.65 -7.95
CA SER A 30 2.49 -7.35 -8.32
C SER A 30 1.08 -7.47 -8.90
N SER A 31 0.77 -8.59 -9.58
CA SER A 31 -0.49 -8.82 -10.27
C SER A 31 -1.70 -8.91 -9.33
N PHE A 32 -1.50 -9.21 -8.04
CA PHE A 32 -2.59 -9.28 -7.07
C PHE A 32 -2.81 -7.97 -6.29
N LEU A 33 -1.87 -7.02 -6.35
CA LEU A 33 -1.97 -5.73 -5.64
C LEU A 33 -3.25 -4.92 -5.97
N PRO A 34 -3.76 -4.91 -7.22
CA PRO A 34 -5.01 -4.22 -7.53
C PRO A 34 -6.25 -4.82 -6.83
N ASN A 35 -6.18 -6.11 -6.49
CA ASN A 35 -7.27 -6.89 -5.90
C ASN A 35 -7.33 -6.80 -4.38
N LEU A 36 -6.33 -6.18 -3.73
CA LEU A 36 -6.34 -5.94 -2.29
C LEU A 36 -7.56 -5.10 -1.90
N LYS A 37 -8.25 -5.51 -0.83
CA LYS A 37 -9.38 -4.77 -0.28
C LYS A 37 -8.91 -3.61 0.60
N PRO A 38 -9.76 -2.61 0.87
CA PRO A 38 -9.45 -1.57 1.84
C PRO A 38 -9.03 -2.18 3.19
N GLY A 39 -7.89 -1.74 3.70
CA GLY A 39 -7.29 -2.28 4.93
C GLY A 39 -6.43 -3.51 4.71
N GLU A 40 -6.32 -4.08 3.50
CA GLU A 40 -5.35 -5.13 3.21
C GLU A 40 -4.01 -4.53 2.72
N ALA A 41 -2.93 -5.28 2.96
CA ALA A 41 -1.60 -5.00 2.45
C ALA A 41 -0.85 -6.29 2.14
N ALA A 42 0.15 -6.20 1.28
CA ALA A 42 1.06 -7.28 0.94
C ALA A 42 2.42 -7.03 1.59
N ILE A 43 3.00 -8.05 2.21
CA ILE A 43 4.41 -8.09 2.61
C ILE A 43 5.19 -8.80 1.52
N ILE A 44 6.18 -8.11 0.99
CA ILE A 44 7.00 -8.56 -0.13
C ILE A 44 8.47 -8.31 0.22
N GLY A 45 9.37 -9.26 -0.04
CA GLY A 45 10.79 -9.06 0.22
C GLY A 45 11.61 -10.31 -0.03
N ALA A 46 12.94 -10.15 -0.10
CA ALA A 46 13.85 -11.25 -0.40
C ALA A 46 13.84 -12.39 0.64
N ASP A 47 13.41 -12.10 1.87
CA ASP A 47 13.29 -13.08 2.95
C ASP A 47 11.97 -13.90 2.86
N PHE A 48 11.06 -13.53 1.96
CA PHE A 48 9.77 -14.18 1.79
C PHE A 48 9.68 -14.84 0.42
N PRO A 49 9.59 -16.19 0.34
CA PRO A 49 9.52 -16.90 -0.94
C PRO A 49 8.18 -16.67 -1.65
N ILE A 50 7.15 -16.27 -0.91
CA ILE A 50 5.84 -15.88 -1.43
C ILE A 50 5.36 -14.60 -0.74
N PRO A 51 4.57 -13.78 -1.44
CA PRO A 51 3.93 -12.61 -0.86
C PRO A 51 2.94 -12.99 0.23
N LEU A 52 2.94 -12.25 1.34
CA LEU A 52 2.01 -12.46 2.46
C LEU A 52 0.96 -11.36 2.50
N THR A 53 -0.32 -11.72 2.41
CA THR A 53 -1.41 -10.76 2.58
C THR A 53 -1.76 -10.61 4.06
N ILE A 54 -1.80 -9.37 4.54
CA ILE A 54 -2.13 -9.03 5.93
C ILE A 54 -3.34 -8.08 5.99
N GLN A 55 -4.06 -8.13 7.11
CA GLN A 55 -5.08 -7.14 7.46
C GLN A 55 -4.48 -6.06 8.36
N VAL A 56 -4.52 -4.82 7.88
CA VAL A 56 -4.15 -3.62 8.61
C VAL A 56 -5.39 -3.03 9.28
N PHE A 57 -5.30 -2.84 10.59
CA PHE A 57 -6.35 -2.21 11.38
C PHE A 57 -6.03 -0.73 11.63
N PRO A 58 -7.05 0.12 11.82
CA PRO A 58 -6.85 1.51 12.21
C PRO A 58 -5.98 1.62 13.47
N PRO A 59 -5.05 2.59 13.53
CA PRO A 59 -4.25 2.79 14.73
C PRO A 59 -5.13 3.28 15.89
N SER A 60 -4.79 2.90 17.12
CA SER A 60 -5.48 3.35 18.32
C SER A 60 -5.37 4.87 18.50
N ALA A 61 -4.20 5.44 18.21
CA ALA A 61 -3.99 6.87 18.12
C ALA A 61 -4.08 7.32 16.66
N LYS A 62 -5.23 7.91 16.27
CA LYS A 62 -5.44 8.41 14.92
C LYS A 62 -4.55 9.64 14.66
N PRO A 63 -3.81 9.70 13.54
CA PRO A 63 -3.06 10.89 13.17
C PRO A 63 -4.00 12.07 12.89
N LEU A 64 -3.51 13.29 13.15
CA LEU A 64 -4.17 14.53 12.74
C LEU A 64 -3.99 14.73 11.24
N SER A 65 -4.78 14.01 10.44
CA SER A 65 -4.71 14.01 8.97
C SER A 65 -5.84 14.81 8.31
N ASP A 66 -6.78 15.32 9.09
CA ASP A 66 -7.95 16.00 8.55
C ASP A 66 -7.55 17.37 7.98
N GLY A 67 -8.09 17.72 6.81
CA GLY A 67 -7.89 19.04 6.22
C GLY A 67 -8.60 20.14 7.02
N PRO A 68 -8.23 21.43 6.81
CA PRO A 68 -8.92 22.53 7.47
C PRO A 68 -10.40 22.57 7.07
N ASN A 69 -11.27 22.93 8.01
CA ASN A 69 -12.70 23.00 7.79
C ASN A 69 -13.06 24.28 7.01
N TYR A 70 -12.95 24.22 5.69
CA TYR A 70 -13.20 25.36 4.81
C TYR A 70 -14.62 25.92 4.94
N GLN A 71 -15.63 25.09 5.21
CA GLN A 71 -17.02 25.53 5.38
C GLN A 71 -17.20 26.44 6.61
N THR A 72 -16.35 26.26 7.63
CA THR A 72 -16.39 27.07 8.85
C THR A 72 -15.51 28.30 8.74
N HIS A 73 -14.34 28.16 8.11
CA HIS A 73 -13.29 29.19 8.08
C HIS A 73 -13.28 30.07 6.82
N TRP A 74 -13.98 29.66 5.75
CA TRP A 74 -14.10 30.40 4.50
C TRP A 74 -15.56 30.80 4.25
N LYS A 75 -16.10 31.65 5.13
CA LYS A 75 -17.37 32.34 4.89
C LYS A 75 -17.06 33.74 4.35
N VAL A 76 -17.51 33.99 3.12
CA VAL A 76 -17.52 35.32 2.49
C VAL A 76 -18.60 36.18 3.13
#